data_AF-A0A1F9DSU9-F1
#
_entry.id   AF-A0A1F9DSU9-F1
#
_cell.length_a   1.000
_cell.length_b   1.000
_cell.length_c   1.000
_cell.angle_alpha   90.00
_cell.angle_beta   90.00
_cell.angle_gamma   90.00
#
_symmetry.space_group_name_H-M   'P 1'
#
loop_
_entity.id
_entity.type
_entity.pdbx_description
1 polymer ?
#
loop_
_entity_poly.entity_id
_entity_poly.type
_entity_poly.pdbx_seq_one_letter_code
_entity_poly.pdbx_strand_id
1 'polypeptide(L)' 'MSKAELARKAGVSSLTIDRIEKGKSCRMETKRKIIIALGYNLSDKNKVFLDR' A
#
# COMPACT_ATOMS: atom_id res chain seq x y z
N MET A 1 13.71 -0.81 -0.23
CA MET A 1 12.79 -0.03 0.63
C MET A 1 12.25 -0.97 1.70
N SER A 2 12.47 -0.66 2.97
CA SER A 2 11.94 -1.44 4.09
C SER A 2 10.44 -1.15 4.33
N LYS A 3 9.72 -2.08 4.98
CA LYS A 3 8.28 -1.93 5.29
C LYS A 3 7.99 -0.64 6.06
N ALA A 4 8.86 -0.30 7.01
CA ALA A 4 8.75 0.91 7.81
C ALA A 4 8.96 2.19 6.98
N GLU A 5 9.87 2.15 6.00
CA GLU A 5 10.10 3.28 5.09
C GLU A 5 8.89 3.51 4.18
N LEU A 6 8.32 2.43 3.63
CA LEU A 6 7.10 2.51 2.82
C LEU A 6 5.93 3.06 3.63
N ALA A 7 5.74 2.56 4.86
CA ALA A 7 4.70 3.01 5.77
C ALA A 7 4.83 4.52 6.07
N ARG A 8 6.05 4.98 6.36
CA ARG A 8 6.35 6.39 6.61
C ARG A 8 6.07 7.25 5.38
N LYS A 9 6.48 6.79 4.19
CA LYS A 9 6.26 7.51 2.92
C LYS A 9 4.78 7.57 2.52
N ALA A 10 4.03 6.50 2.77
CA ALA A 10 2.59 6.44 2.51
C ALA A 10 1.74 7.09 3.62
N GLY A 11 2.32 7.51 4.75
CA GLY A 11 1.58 8.06 5.88
C GLY A 11 0.59 7.05 6.49
N VAL A 12 1.01 5.79 6.59
CA VAL A 12 0.24 4.69 7.21
C VAL A 12 1.09 3.99 8.26
N SER A 13 0.47 3.20 9.13
CA SER A 13 1.22 2.40 10.11
C SER A 13 1.93 1.23 9.43
N SER A 14 3.11 0.87 9.93
CA SER A 14 3.82 -0.36 9.50
C SER A 14 2.97 -1.62 9.66
N LEU A 15 2.10 -1.65 10.68
CA LEU A 15 1.13 -2.73 10.88
C LEU A 15 0.10 -2.81 9.74
N THR A 16 -0.28 -1.67 9.16
CA THR A 16 -1.18 -1.62 8.01
C THR A 16 -0.54 -2.23 6.78
N ILE A 17 0.74 -1.92 6.52
CA ILE A 17 1.51 -2.54 5.43
C ILE A 17 1.62 -4.05 5.65
N ASP A 18 1.93 -4.50 6.87
CA ASP A 18 2.03 -5.94 7.17
C ASP A 18 0.71 -6.70 6.93
N ARG A 19 -0.43 -6.10 7.28
CA ARG A 19 -1.75 -6.67 6.98
C ARG A 19 -2.01 -6.78 5.48
N ILE A 20 -1.60 -5.78 4.71
CA ILE A 20 -1.77 -5.73 3.26
C ILE A 20 -0.91 -6.80 2.58
N GLU A 21 0.33 -6.98 3.01
CA GLU A 21 1.21 -8.05 2.53
C GLU A 21 0.64 -9.45 2.85
N LYS A 22 -0.11 -9.57 3.94
CA LYS A 22 -0.88 -10.78 4.30
C LYS A 22 -2.19 -10.94 3.52
N GLY A 23 -2.46 -10.09 2.53
CA GLY A 23 -3.66 -10.14 1.68
C GLY A 23 -4.93 -9.61 2.35
N LYS A 24 -4.83 -8.88 3.47
CA LYS A 24 -6.02 -8.29 4.09
C LYS A 24 -6.52 -7.09 3.29
N SER A 25 -7.85 -6.94 3.25
CA SER A 25 -8.47 -5.75 2.67
C SER A 25 -8.09 -4.49 3.46
N CYS A 26 -7.94 -3.39 2.73
CA CYS A 26 -7.63 -2.08 3.27
C CYS A 26 -8.50 -1.03 2.57
N ARG A 27 -8.66 0.13 3.22
CA ARG A 27 -9.47 1.23 2.68
C ARG A 27 -8.89 1.71 1.36
N MET A 28 -9.76 2.16 0.45
CA MET A 28 -9.33 2.71 -0.84
C MET A 28 -8.37 3.89 -0.68
N GLU A 29 -8.55 4.73 0.33
CA GLU A 29 -7.60 5.81 0.65
C GLU A 29 -6.20 5.29 0.98
N THR A 30 -6.11 4.21 1.78
CA THR A 30 -4.84 3.55 2.12
C THR A 30 -4.19 2.98 0.86
N LYS A 31 -4.98 2.34 -0.02
CA LYS A 31 -4.49 1.83 -1.31
C LYS A 31 -3.88 2.96 -2.15
N ARG A 32 -4.58 4.10 -2.28
CA ARG A 32 -4.10 5.28 -3.03
C ARG A 32 -2.79 5.81 -2.46
N LYS A 33 -2.69 5.98 -1.14
CA LYS A 33 -1.48 6.46 -0.46
C LYS A 33 -0.26 5.57 -0.73
N ILE A 34 -0.45 4.25 -0.67
CA ILE A 34 0.62 3.26 -0.91
C ILE A 34 1.07 3.27 -2.37
N ILE A 35 0.13 3.32 -3.32
CA ILE A 35 0.44 3.39 -4.76
C ILE A 35 1.30 4.62 -5.07
N ILE A 36 0.92 5.79 -4.54
CA ILE A 36 1.66 7.03 -4.72
C ILE A 36 3.04 6.95 -4.05
N ALA A 37 3.13 6.38 -2.85
CA ALA A 37 4.40 6.20 -2.15
C ALA A 37 5.38 5.29 -2.91
N LEU A 38 4.85 4.30 -3.62
CA LEU A 38 5.62 3.42 -4.51
C LEU A 38 5.98 4.08 -5.86
N GLY A 39 5.42 5.25 -6.17
CA GLY A 39 5.67 5.97 -7.43
C GLY A 39 4.84 5.46 -8.62
N TYR A 40 3.76 4.73 -8.36
CA TYR A 40 2.84 4.25 -9.38
C TYR A 40 1.65 5.19 -9.56
N ASN A 41 0.93 5.05 -10.67
CA ASN A 41 -0.35 5.72 -10.87
C ASN A 41 -1.49 4.93 -10.23
N LEU A 42 -2.57 5.64 -9.89
CA LEU A 42 -3.78 5.03 -9.31
C LEU A 42 -4.40 3.94 -10.21
N SER A 43 -4.19 4.05 -11.52
CA SER A 43 -4.61 3.05 -12.51
C SER A 43 -3.83 1.74 -12.40
N ASP A 44 -2.60 1.77 -11.87
CA ASP A 44 -1.75 0.59 -11.62
C ASP A 44 -2.10 -0.12 -10.30
N LYS A 45 -3.25 0.19 -9.68
CA LYS A 45 -3.69 -0.46 -8.43
C LYS A 45 -3.66 -1.99 -8.50
N ASN A 46 -3.93 -2.56 -9.68
CA ASN A 46 -3.97 -4.01 -9.91
C ASN A 46 -2.56 -4.63 -9.96
N LYS A 47 -1.51 -3.83 -10.15
CA LYS A 47 -0.11 -4.29 -10.08
C LYS A 47 0.40 -4.36 -8.65
N VAL A 48 -0.13 -3.49 -7.77
CA VAL A 48 0.30 -3.39 -6.37
C VAL A 48 -0.58 -4.22 -5.44
N PHE A 49 -1.89 -4.22 -5.68
CA PHE A 49 -2.86 -5.01 -4.94
C PHE A 49 -3.41 -6.08 -5.88
N LEU A 50 -3.02 -7.34 -5.68
CA LEU A 50 -3.70 -8.47 -6.30
C LEU A 50 -5.06 -8.63 -5.61
N ASP A 51 -6.07 -7.96 -6.16
CA ASP A 51 -7.47 -8.26 -5.89
C ASP A 51 -7.74 -9.61 -6.57
N ARG A 52 -7.74 -10.70 -5.79
CA ARG A 52 -8.15 -12.03 -6.23
C ARG A 52 -9.56 -12.30 -5.78
#